data_AF-A0A3L7UHN4-F1
#
_entry.id   AF-A0A3L7UHN4-F1
#
_cell.length_a   1.000
_cell.length_b   1.000
_cell.length_c   1.000
_cell.angle_alpha   90.00
_cell.angle_beta   90.00
_cell.angle_gamma   90.00
#
_symmetry.space_group_name_H-M   'P 1'
#
loop_
_entity.id
_entity.type
_entity.pdbx_description
1 polymer ?
#
loop_
_entity_poly.entity_id
_entity_poly.type
_entity_poly.pdbx_seq_one_letter_code
_entity_poly.pdbx_strand_id
1 'polypeptide(L)'
;MAAKRLPPNDGEQNFAFLSSDDHAEFTDARFDEPRAETAETFMFPVATPDSDVEQLAVTSPPQVASDVPVVSAARDGLLPTSTLSVPDIAARPAPSTGYVSGKLFVGVVGYALALTLLLLGMLLTGRMSLFGNHPLESLPDLRPLDPQEFRKVPDGAKLPDGHVLRLGESRRFGDVVVTPVRLTKEPLQFQGFLSGAIEEKLTTVPVMKLWLNFKNVAVNYAFSPCDAGLMSNRSPADSKDAATFANTFLTIGIPSGDFATTRRLNFLHTMDSNFVIVGQESGKILLPGESLTTFVAESDADDDVHPDDKTTFFWRVQFRKGVNLSSGSGVTTLIDIKFSGADVATSG
;
A
#
# COMPACT_ATOMS: atom_id res chain seq x y z
N MET A 1 8.22 73.34 -4.01
CA MET A 1 7.14 73.01 -4.95
C MET A 1 7.51 71.69 -5.62
N ALA A 2 6.66 70.71 -5.87
CA ALA A 2 5.35 70.31 -5.38
C ALA A 2 5.21 68.88 -5.94
N ALA A 3 4.67 67.98 -5.13
CA ALA A 3 4.41 66.59 -5.48
C ALA A 3 3.44 66.49 -6.66
N LYS A 4 3.58 65.43 -7.48
CA LYS A 4 2.54 65.03 -8.43
C LYS A 4 2.20 63.55 -8.20
N ARG A 5 1.00 63.35 -7.62
CA ARG A 5 0.32 62.06 -7.45
C ARG A 5 -0.17 61.56 -8.82
N LEU A 6 -0.19 60.24 -8.99
CA LEU A 6 -0.99 59.55 -10.01
C LEU A 6 -2.29 59.01 -9.38
N PRO A 7 -3.41 58.97 -10.13
CA PRO A 7 -4.74 58.54 -9.67
C PRO A 7 -4.94 57.00 -9.69
N PRO A 8 -6.04 56.50 -9.08
CA PRO A 8 -6.32 55.06 -8.93
C PRO A 8 -6.86 54.44 -10.24
N ASN A 9 -6.74 53.11 -10.32
CA ASN A 9 -7.32 52.29 -11.37
C ASN A 9 -8.42 51.42 -10.74
N ASP A 10 -9.63 51.58 -11.24
CA ASP A 10 -10.88 51.06 -10.71
C ASP A 10 -11.55 50.23 -11.82
N GLY A 11 -12.18 49.11 -11.42
CA GLY A 11 -13.19 48.43 -12.22
C GLY A 11 -12.64 47.38 -13.19
N GLU A 12 -12.92 46.10 -12.93
CA GLU A 12 -14.04 45.38 -13.56
C GLU A 12 -13.70 44.90 -14.98
N GLN A 13 -13.44 43.59 -15.12
CA GLN A 13 -13.62 42.90 -16.38
C GLN A 13 -14.61 41.75 -16.23
N ASN A 14 -15.72 41.94 -16.96
CA ASN A 14 -16.86 41.07 -17.10
C ASN A 14 -16.52 39.78 -17.84
N PHE A 15 -17.17 38.70 -17.38
CA PHE A 15 -17.37 37.47 -18.12
C PHE A 15 -18.32 37.70 -19.29
N ALA A 16 -17.94 37.26 -20.48
CA ALA A 16 -18.86 37.05 -21.58
C ALA A 16 -18.49 35.77 -22.35
N PHE A 17 -19.41 34.81 -22.24
CA PHE A 17 -19.60 33.68 -23.13
C PHE A 17 -19.77 34.14 -24.58
N LEU A 18 -19.16 33.46 -25.54
CA LEU A 18 -19.79 33.18 -26.83
C LEU A 18 -19.38 31.79 -27.34
N SER A 19 -20.42 30.99 -27.56
CA SER A 19 -20.48 29.83 -28.43
C SER A 19 -20.23 30.25 -29.88
N SER A 20 -19.64 29.38 -30.70
CA SER A 20 -20.01 29.19 -32.12
C SER A 20 -19.37 27.89 -32.63
N ASP A 21 -20.22 26.92 -32.95
CA ASP A 21 -19.94 25.88 -33.95
C ASP A 21 -19.57 26.54 -35.28
N ASP A 22 -18.58 26.00 -35.99
CA ASP A 22 -18.55 26.08 -37.44
C ASP A 22 -17.83 24.87 -38.03
N HIS A 23 -18.57 24.17 -38.89
CA HIS A 23 -18.12 23.12 -39.78
C HIS A 23 -17.19 23.72 -40.85
N ALA A 24 -16.02 23.12 -41.04
CA ALA A 24 -15.27 23.26 -42.28
C ALA A 24 -14.65 21.92 -42.69
N GLU A 25 -15.30 21.32 -43.67
CA GLU A 25 -14.79 20.31 -44.60
C GLU A 25 -13.55 20.87 -45.31
N PHE A 26 -12.41 20.16 -45.26
CA PHE A 26 -11.29 20.44 -46.15
C PHE A 26 -10.65 19.15 -46.66
N THR A 27 -10.40 19.21 -47.96
CA THR A 27 -10.10 18.18 -48.94
C THR A 27 -8.70 17.59 -48.86
N ASP A 28 -8.66 16.27 -49.09
CA ASP A 28 -7.80 15.55 -50.04
C ASP A 28 -6.46 16.22 -50.43
N ALA A 29 -5.36 15.67 -49.91
CA ALA A 29 -4.02 15.92 -50.43
C ALA A 29 -3.19 14.62 -50.40
N ARG A 30 -2.92 14.13 -51.60
CA ARG A 30 -1.87 13.17 -52.02
C ARG A 30 -0.68 13.10 -51.05
N PHE A 31 -0.43 11.89 -50.55
CA PHE A 31 0.90 11.52 -50.06
C PHE A 31 1.68 10.89 -51.22
N ASP A 32 2.68 11.64 -51.69
CA ASP A 32 3.78 11.11 -52.50
C ASP A 32 4.66 10.22 -51.61
N GLU A 33 4.89 8.98 -52.05
CA GLU A 33 6.04 8.18 -51.63
C GLU A 33 7.34 8.92 -51.96
N PRO A 34 8.35 8.79 -51.11
CA PRO A 34 9.59 8.30 -51.68
C PRO A 34 10.30 7.24 -50.83
N ARG A 35 10.65 6.17 -51.56
CA ARG A 35 12.04 5.72 -51.75
C ARG A 35 12.65 4.90 -50.63
N ALA A 36 12.64 3.59 -50.89
CA ALA A 36 13.48 2.58 -50.29
C ALA A 36 14.96 3.02 -50.26
N GLU A 37 15.50 3.10 -49.05
CA GLU A 37 16.95 3.07 -48.81
C GLU A 37 17.34 1.68 -48.30
N THR A 38 18.33 1.15 -49.01
CA THR A 38 19.00 -0.12 -48.88
C THR A 38 19.71 -0.20 -47.52
N ALA A 39 19.23 -1.06 -46.62
CA ALA A 39 19.99 -1.42 -45.43
C ALA A 39 21.00 -2.51 -45.78
N GLU A 40 22.28 -2.16 -45.74
CA GLU A 40 23.40 -3.09 -45.84
C GLU A 40 23.42 -4.01 -44.61
N THR A 41 23.29 -5.31 -44.88
CA THR A 41 23.48 -6.40 -43.93
C THR A 41 24.92 -6.44 -43.44
N PHE A 42 25.19 -5.85 -42.27
CA PHE A 42 26.42 -6.11 -41.52
C PHE A 42 26.27 -7.42 -40.74
N MET A 43 26.93 -8.46 -41.25
CA MET A 43 27.14 -9.70 -40.50
C MET A 43 28.21 -9.47 -39.43
N PHE A 44 27.81 -9.51 -38.16
CA PHE A 44 28.74 -9.64 -37.04
C PHE A 44 28.96 -11.13 -36.71
N PRO A 45 30.20 -11.55 -36.44
CA PRO A 45 30.51 -12.93 -36.08
C PRO A 45 29.94 -13.28 -34.69
N VAL A 46 29.24 -14.42 -34.65
CA VAL A 46 28.79 -15.12 -33.45
C VAL A 46 30.02 -15.56 -32.65
N ALA A 47 30.22 -14.95 -31.48
CA ALA A 47 31.13 -15.46 -30.47
C ALA A 47 30.34 -16.38 -29.53
N THR A 48 30.59 -17.67 -29.64
CA THR A 48 30.24 -18.71 -28.65
C THR A 48 30.98 -18.46 -27.34
N PRO A 49 30.31 -18.33 -26.19
CA PRO A 49 30.95 -18.51 -24.91
C PRO A 49 31.03 -20.00 -24.55
N ASP A 50 32.25 -20.42 -24.26
CA ASP A 50 32.66 -21.71 -23.74
C ASP A 50 31.85 -22.11 -22.50
N SER A 51 31.55 -23.41 -22.46
CA SER A 51 30.91 -24.10 -21.36
C SER A 51 31.98 -24.52 -20.36
N ASP A 52 32.17 -23.75 -19.28
CA ASP A 52 32.89 -24.22 -18.10
C ASP A 52 31.89 -24.59 -17.00
N VAL A 53 31.62 -25.89 -16.94
CA VAL A 53 30.84 -26.57 -15.90
C VAL A 53 31.76 -26.78 -14.69
N GLU A 54 31.75 -25.85 -13.74
CA GLU A 54 32.27 -26.13 -12.39
C GLU A 54 31.17 -26.76 -11.53
N GLN A 55 31.29 -28.08 -11.42
CA GLN A 55 30.48 -28.98 -10.61
C GLN A 55 31.03 -28.97 -9.18
N LEU A 56 30.41 -28.20 -8.27
CA LEU A 56 30.76 -28.22 -6.84
C LEU A 56 29.70 -28.95 -6.00
N ALA A 57 30.10 -30.17 -5.64
CA ALA A 57 29.84 -30.95 -4.43
C ALA A 57 28.55 -30.68 -3.61
N VAL A 58 27.63 -31.64 -3.76
CA VAL A 58 26.59 -32.01 -2.80
C VAL A 58 27.23 -32.40 -1.46
N THR A 59 26.86 -31.71 -0.37
CA THR A 59 27.00 -32.27 0.99
C THR A 59 25.80 -31.91 1.86
N SER A 60 25.09 -32.94 2.30
CA SER A 60 24.14 -32.98 3.42
C SER A 60 24.01 -34.46 3.80
N PRO A 61 23.65 -34.85 5.05
CA PRO A 61 23.59 -34.12 6.34
C PRO A 61 24.30 -34.93 7.47
N PRO A 62 24.14 -34.54 8.75
CA PRO A 62 23.97 -35.58 9.77
C PRO A 62 22.65 -35.41 10.54
N GLN A 63 21.94 -36.54 10.61
CA GLN A 63 20.89 -36.84 11.58
C GLN A 63 21.45 -36.75 13.00
N VAL A 64 20.68 -36.16 13.91
CA VAL A 64 20.77 -36.48 15.34
C VAL A 64 19.39 -36.86 15.84
N ALA A 65 19.34 -38.05 16.42
CA ALA A 65 18.20 -38.70 17.02
C ALA A 65 18.12 -38.39 18.54
N SER A 66 16.92 -38.63 19.08
CA SER A 66 16.62 -38.94 20.50
C SER A 66 16.72 -37.73 21.46
N ASP A 67 15.85 -37.52 22.45
CA ASP A 67 15.12 -38.46 23.31
C ASP A 67 13.81 -37.84 23.84
N VAL A 68 12.85 -38.73 24.03
CA VAL A 68 11.64 -38.54 24.85
C VAL A 68 12.01 -38.84 26.31
N PRO A 69 11.37 -38.18 27.29
CA PRO A 69 10.82 -39.00 28.36
C PRO A 69 9.37 -38.62 28.72
N VAL A 70 8.54 -39.65 28.68
CA VAL A 70 7.29 -39.80 29.42
C VAL A 70 7.65 -40.00 30.89
N VAL A 71 7.09 -39.20 31.80
CA VAL A 71 6.90 -39.63 33.20
C VAL A 71 5.51 -39.23 33.68
N SER A 72 4.72 -40.27 33.90
CA SER A 72 3.50 -40.33 34.68
C SER A 72 3.87 -40.55 36.15
N ALA A 73 3.27 -39.81 37.08
CA ALA A 73 3.06 -40.28 38.46
C ALA A 73 2.00 -39.43 39.17
N ALA A 74 0.86 -40.06 39.40
CA ALA A 74 -0.09 -39.70 40.44
C ALA A 74 0.49 -39.97 41.84
N ARG A 75 0.13 -39.14 42.83
CA ARG A 75 -0.34 -39.58 44.15
C ARG A 75 -0.74 -38.42 45.06
N ASP A 76 -2.02 -38.47 45.44
CA ASP A 76 -2.54 -38.42 46.81
C ASP A 76 -1.75 -37.67 47.89
N GLY A 77 -2.39 -36.62 48.41
CA GLY A 77 -2.07 -35.98 49.68
C GLY A 77 -3.35 -35.58 50.40
N LEU A 78 -3.69 -36.36 51.42
CA LEU A 78 -4.85 -36.27 52.29
C LEU A 78 -4.97 -34.92 53.05
N LEU A 79 -6.22 -34.43 53.13
CA LEU A 79 -6.96 -33.93 54.31
C LEU A 79 -6.19 -33.67 55.62
N PRO A 80 -6.52 -32.61 56.40
CA PRO A 80 -7.80 -32.66 57.14
C PRO A 80 -8.54 -31.33 57.40
N THR A 81 -9.85 -31.49 57.52
CA THR A 81 -10.74 -30.99 58.58
C THR A 81 -10.62 -29.51 58.99
N SER A 82 -11.65 -28.73 58.65
CA SER A 82 -12.16 -27.67 59.52
C SER A 82 -13.68 -27.53 59.35
N THR A 83 -14.37 -28.08 60.35
CA THR A 83 -15.49 -27.48 61.08
C THR A 83 -16.66 -26.88 60.29
N LEU A 84 -17.67 -27.75 60.13
CA LEU A 84 -19.09 -27.48 60.31
C LEU A 84 -19.39 -26.23 61.16
N SER A 85 -20.05 -25.24 60.54
CA SER A 85 -20.97 -24.34 61.21
C SER A 85 -22.24 -24.28 60.35
N VAL A 86 -23.24 -25.00 60.84
CA VAL A 86 -24.61 -25.05 60.38
C VAL A 86 -25.28 -23.70 60.68
N PRO A 87 -25.95 -23.08 59.70
CA PRO A 87 -27.19 -22.38 59.98
C PRO A 87 -28.34 -23.13 59.31
N ASP A 88 -29.12 -23.73 60.18
CA ASP A 88 -30.57 -23.73 60.25
C ASP A 88 -31.38 -23.78 58.95
N ILE A 89 -32.15 -24.86 58.87
CA ILE A 89 -33.19 -25.11 57.88
C ILE A 89 -34.31 -24.12 58.14
N ALA A 90 -34.47 -23.13 57.26
CA ALA A 90 -35.71 -22.39 57.13
C ALA A 90 -36.05 -22.13 55.67
N ALA A 91 -37.16 -22.74 55.25
CA ALA A 91 -37.97 -22.41 54.09
C ALA A 91 -37.33 -22.62 52.70
N ARG A 92 -37.55 -23.82 52.16
CA ARG A 92 -37.68 -24.05 50.71
C ARG A 92 -38.78 -23.09 50.19
N PRO A 93 -38.48 -22.08 49.36
CA PRO A 93 -39.54 -21.35 48.69
C PRO A 93 -40.24 -22.33 47.74
N ALA A 94 -41.56 -22.41 47.84
CA ALA A 94 -42.39 -23.13 46.89
C ALA A 94 -42.01 -22.69 45.46
N PRO A 95 -42.06 -23.58 44.45
CA PRO A 95 -41.99 -23.13 43.07
C PRO A 95 -43.23 -22.27 42.83
N SER A 96 -43.09 -20.95 42.96
CA SER A 96 -44.08 -20.02 42.47
C SER A 96 -44.05 -20.16 40.96
N THR A 97 -44.92 -21.01 40.43
CA THR A 97 -45.40 -20.95 39.05
C THR A 97 -46.09 -19.60 38.89
N GLY A 98 -45.26 -18.55 38.75
CA GLY A 98 -45.68 -17.24 38.30
C GLY A 98 -46.11 -17.40 36.86
N TYR A 99 -47.37 -17.75 36.66
CA TYR A 99 -48.03 -17.62 35.38
C TYR A 99 -48.01 -16.13 35.05
N VAL A 100 -47.01 -15.71 34.28
CA VAL A 100 -46.98 -14.40 33.65
C VAL A 100 -48.28 -14.31 32.86
N SER A 101 -49.11 -13.31 33.18
CA SER A 101 -50.37 -13.06 32.49
C SER A 101 -50.16 -13.23 30.99
N GLY A 102 -50.94 -14.09 30.34
CA GLY A 102 -50.73 -14.43 28.92
C GLY A 102 -50.65 -13.18 28.01
N LYS A 103 -51.25 -12.07 28.44
CA LYS A 103 -51.16 -10.76 27.77
C LYS A 103 -49.76 -10.14 27.82
N LEU A 104 -49.05 -10.27 28.95
CA LEU A 104 -47.66 -9.83 29.08
C LEU A 104 -46.71 -10.72 28.27
N PHE A 105 -46.94 -12.04 28.25
CA PHE A 105 -46.14 -12.95 27.43
C PHE A 105 -46.31 -12.67 25.93
N VAL A 106 -47.55 -12.46 25.47
CA VAL A 106 -47.83 -12.08 24.06
C VAL A 106 -47.19 -10.74 23.71
N GLY A 107 -47.19 -9.77 24.62
CA GLY A 107 -46.49 -8.50 24.44
C GLY A 107 -44.98 -8.65 24.27
N VAL A 108 -44.35 -9.49 25.11
CA VAL A 108 -42.90 -9.74 25.05
C VAL A 108 -42.52 -10.51 23.77
N VAL A 109 -43.29 -11.52 23.38
CA VAL A 109 -43.05 -12.27 22.15
C VAL A 109 -43.22 -11.36 20.92
N GLY A 110 -44.25 -10.51 20.90
CA GLY A 110 -44.46 -9.55 19.83
C GLY A 110 -43.32 -8.51 19.73
N TYR A 111 -42.85 -8.02 20.88
CA TYR A 111 -41.72 -7.08 20.93
C TYR A 111 -40.41 -7.72 20.46
N ALA A 112 -40.12 -8.95 20.89
CA ALA A 112 -38.96 -9.70 20.42
C ALA A 112 -39.02 -9.93 18.91
N LEU A 113 -40.17 -10.33 18.37
CA LEU A 113 -40.35 -10.55 16.94
C LEU A 113 -40.17 -9.25 16.13
N ALA A 114 -40.70 -8.13 16.63
CA ALA A 114 -40.52 -6.81 16.02
C ALA A 114 -39.05 -6.36 16.02
N LEU A 115 -38.32 -6.54 17.13
CA LEU A 115 -36.89 -6.27 17.21
C LEU A 115 -36.09 -7.15 16.24
N THR A 116 -36.45 -8.42 16.13
CA THR A 116 -35.76 -9.36 15.23
C THR A 116 -35.99 -8.97 13.77
N LEU A 117 -37.21 -8.58 13.40
CA LEU A 117 -37.54 -8.08 12.06
C LEU A 117 -36.88 -6.73 11.77
N LEU A 118 -36.78 -5.84 12.76
CA LEU A 118 -36.07 -4.57 12.63
C LEU A 118 -34.58 -4.80 12.39
N LEU A 119 -33.94 -5.67 13.18
CA LEU A 119 -32.53 -6.05 13.03
C LEU A 119 -32.28 -6.73 11.68
N LEU A 120 -33.16 -7.64 11.27
CA LEU A 120 -33.08 -8.30 9.96
C LEU A 120 -33.28 -7.30 8.81
N GLY A 121 -34.20 -6.36 8.95
CA GLY A 121 -34.41 -5.27 8.01
C GLY A 121 -33.20 -4.35 7.91
N MET A 122 -32.57 -4.01 9.04
CA MET A 122 -31.33 -3.23 9.07
C MET A 122 -30.14 -3.99 8.48
N LEU A 123 -30.09 -5.32 8.64
CA LEU A 123 -29.10 -6.19 8.01
C LEU A 123 -29.29 -6.23 6.48
N LEU A 124 -30.52 -6.46 6.01
CA LEU A 124 -30.85 -6.56 4.58
C LEU A 124 -30.72 -5.23 3.84
N THR A 125 -30.97 -4.10 4.53
CA THR A 125 -30.81 -2.74 3.98
C THR A 125 -29.38 -2.21 4.11
N GLY A 126 -28.44 -3.00 4.64
CA GLY A 126 -27.03 -2.64 4.76
C GLY A 126 -26.73 -1.54 5.79
N ARG A 127 -27.68 -1.23 6.68
CA ARG A 127 -27.53 -0.19 7.72
C ARG A 127 -26.89 -0.69 9.01
N MET A 128 -26.77 -2.00 9.19
CA MET A 128 -25.97 -2.63 10.24
C MET A 128 -24.84 -3.46 9.62
N SER A 129 -23.61 -2.95 9.70
CA SER A 129 -22.41 -3.75 9.43
C SER A 129 -21.98 -4.43 10.73
N LEU A 130 -22.45 -5.65 10.97
CA LEU A 130 -22.03 -6.46 12.13
C LEU A 130 -20.57 -6.94 12.03
N PHE A 131 -20.02 -6.90 10.82
CA PHE A 131 -18.60 -6.98 10.55
C PHE A 131 -18.23 -5.65 9.92
N GLY A 132 -17.47 -4.82 10.63
CA GLY A 132 -16.93 -3.59 10.08
C GLY A 132 -15.87 -3.94 9.05
N ASN A 133 -16.27 -4.37 7.85
CA ASN A 133 -15.36 -4.44 6.73
C ASN A 133 -14.99 -3.00 6.44
N HIS A 134 -13.75 -2.63 6.75
CA HIS A 134 -13.28 -1.30 6.43
C HIS A 134 -13.44 -1.12 4.92
N PRO A 135 -13.89 0.04 4.41
CA PRO A 135 -14.04 0.27 2.96
C PRO A 135 -12.73 0.09 2.15
N LEU A 136 -11.60 -0.14 2.83
CA LEU A 136 -10.29 -0.42 2.27
C LEU A 136 -9.85 -1.88 2.41
N GLU A 137 -10.50 -2.68 3.27
CA GLU A 137 -10.30 -4.14 3.33
C GLU A 137 -10.99 -4.85 2.18
N SER A 138 -12.18 -4.35 1.82
CA SER A 138 -12.95 -4.82 0.68
C SER A 138 -12.87 -3.82 -0.46
N LEU A 139 -11.67 -3.34 -0.84
CA LEU A 139 -11.54 -2.83 -2.20
C LEU A 139 -11.95 -4.00 -3.10
N PRO A 140 -13.14 -3.93 -3.76
CA PRO A 140 -13.58 -5.01 -4.63
C PRO A 140 -12.49 -5.20 -5.67
N ASP A 141 -12.24 -6.44 -6.09
CA ASP A 141 -11.34 -6.75 -7.22
C ASP A 141 -11.54 -5.68 -8.28
N LEU A 142 -10.59 -4.75 -8.33
CA LEU A 142 -10.78 -3.50 -9.03
C LEU A 142 -10.83 -3.91 -10.50
N ARG A 143 -11.91 -3.54 -11.21
CA ARG A 143 -11.85 -3.56 -12.66
C ARG A 143 -10.56 -2.86 -13.07
N PRO A 144 -9.84 -3.38 -14.08
CA PRO A 144 -8.70 -2.65 -14.61
C PRO A 144 -9.17 -1.22 -14.86
N LEU A 145 -8.54 -0.28 -14.17
CA LEU A 145 -8.76 1.14 -14.38
C LEU A 145 -8.44 1.41 -15.84
N ASP A 146 -9.28 2.17 -16.53
CA ASP A 146 -8.93 2.65 -17.86
C ASP A 146 -7.59 3.42 -17.77
N PRO A 147 -6.80 3.55 -18.86
CA PRO A 147 -5.47 4.17 -18.83
C PRO A 147 -5.39 5.59 -18.23
N GLN A 148 -6.52 6.21 -17.88
CA GLN A 148 -6.64 7.55 -17.28
C GLN A 148 -7.51 7.58 -16.00
N GLU A 149 -8.02 6.45 -15.51
CA GLU A 149 -8.88 6.42 -14.32
C GLU A 149 -8.01 6.31 -13.04
N PHE A 150 -8.01 7.35 -12.21
CA PHE A 150 -7.32 7.37 -10.93
C PHE A 150 -8.33 7.22 -9.78
N ARG A 151 -8.34 6.06 -9.11
CA ARG A 151 -9.12 5.90 -7.89
C ARG A 151 -8.34 6.43 -6.69
N LYS A 152 -8.69 7.65 -6.27
CA LYS A 152 -8.12 8.30 -5.09
C LYS A 152 -8.61 7.64 -3.80
N VAL A 153 -7.67 7.28 -2.93
CA VAL A 153 -7.96 7.11 -1.50
C VAL A 153 -7.65 8.44 -0.81
N PRO A 154 -8.58 9.03 -0.02
CA PRO A 154 -8.32 10.28 0.67
C PRO A 154 -7.07 10.21 1.54
N ASP A 155 -6.27 11.28 1.52
CA ASP A 155 -4.94 11.32 2.14
C ASP A 155 -5.01 11.04 3.66
N GLY A 156 -6.07 11.50 4.33
CA GLY A 156 -6.34 11.25 5.76
C GLY A 156 -7.19 10.01 6.06
N ALA A 157 -7.50 9.17 5.07
CA ALA A 157 -8.25 7.93 5.33
C ALA A 157 -7.42 7.03 6.24
N LYS A 158 -7.94 6.73 7.43
CA LYS A 158 -7.31 5.76 8.33
C LYS A 158 -7.31 4.40 7.64
N LEU A 159 -6.16 3.75 7.53
CA LEU A 159 -6.12 2.36 7.09
C LEU A 159 -6.58 1.43 8.24
N PRO A 160 -7.11 0.24 7.92
CA PRO A 160 -7.35 -0.78 8.94
C PRO A 160 -6.06 -1.08 9.70
N ASP A 161 -6.16 -1.42 10.98
CA ASP A 161 -4.97 -1.74 11.80
C ASP A 161 -4.16 -2.91 11.18
N GLY A 162 -4.83 -3.78 10.41
CA GLY A 162 -4.25 -4.84 9.57
C GLY A 162 -3.35 -4.37 8.42
N HIS A 163 -3.34 -3.08 8.07
CA HIS A 163 -2.54 -2.50 6.99
C HIS A 163 -1.47 -1.50 7.49
N VAL A 164 -1.36 -1.33 8.82
CA VAL A 164 -0.29 -0.53 9.41
C VAL A 164 0.85 -1.47 9.83
N LEU A 165 2.07 -1.17 9.37
CA LEU A 165 3.28 -1.92 9.67
C LEU A 165 4.35 -1.05 10.30
N ARG A 166 5.22 -1.68 11.09
CA ARG A 166 6.49 -1.09 11.55
C ARG A 166 7.67 -1.64 10.75
N LEU A 167 8.83 -1.01 10.87
CA LEU A 167 10.07 -1.56 10.33
C LEU A 167 10.37 -2.93 10.95
N GLY A 168 10.81 -3.86 10.12
CA GLY A 168 11.04 -5.27 10.45
C GLY A 168 9.78 -6.12 10.53
N GLU A 169 8.58 -5.52 10.48
CA GLU A 169 7.33 -6.28 10.57
C GLU A 169 6.93 -6.86 9.21
N SER A 170 6.79 -8.19 9.14
CA SER A 170 6.31 -8.89 7.95
C SER A 170 4.82 -9.17 8.03
N ARG A 171 4.08 -8.88 6.95
CA ARG A 171 2.65 -9.23 6.86
C ARG A 171 2.26 -9.68 5.46
N ARG A 172 1.34 -10.65 5.40
CA ARG A 172 0.78 -11.17 4.15
C ARG A 172 -0.40 -10.33 3.70
N PHE A 173 -0.38 -9.94 2.43
CA PHE A 173 -1.49 -9.31 1.73
C PHE A 173 -1.74 -10.08 0.43
N GLY A 174 -2.88 -10.77 0.33
CA GLY A 174 -3.15 -11.65 -0.81
C GLY A 174 -2.03 -12.70 -0.99
N ASP A 175 -1.35 -12.64 -2.13
CA ASP A 175 -0.30 -13.56 -2.54
C ASP A 175 1.12 -12.96 -2.45
N VAL A 176 1.28 -11.88 -1.68
CA VAL A 176 2.60 -11.32 -1.35
C VAL A 176 2.76 -11.13 0.15
N VAL A 177 3.97 -11.37 0.66
CA VAL A 177 4.39 -10.94 2.00
C VAL A 177 5.24 -9.70 1.84
N VAL A 178 4.91 -8.64 2.59
CA VAL A 178 5.64 -7.38 2.58
C VAL A 178 6.32 -7.17 3.92
N THR A 179 7.59 -6.76 3.87
CA THR A 179 8.39 -6.43 5.06
C THR A 179 9.10 -5.09 4.83
N PRO A 180 8.75 -4.01 5.56
CA PRO A 180 9.54 -2.80 5.56
C PRO A 180 10.88 -3.08 6.24
N VAL A 181 11.99 -2.89 5.53
CA VAL A 181 13.32 -3.34 6.01
C VAL A 181 14.04 -2.24 6.77
N ARG A 182 14.16 -1.06 6.14
CA ARG A 182 14.94 0.07 6.67
C ARG A 182 14.55 1.36 5.96
N LEU A 183 14.93 2.49 6.57
CA LEU A 183 14.96 3.79 5.92
C LEU A 183 16.39 4.27 5.76
N THR A 184 16.67 4.88 4.61
CA THR A 184 17.96 5.51 4.33
C THR A 184 17.77 6.89 3.73
N LYS A 185 18.74 7.78 3.96
CA LYS A 185 18.84 9.05 3.21
C LYS A 185 20.05 9.00 2.29
N GLU A 186 19.82 8.79 1.01
CA GLU A 186 20.86 8.55 0.01
C GLU A 186 20.45 9.15 -1.35
N PRO A 187 21.41 9.57 -2.19
CA PRO A 187 21.13 9.97 -3.56
C PRO A 187 20.46 8.87 -4.39
N LEU A 188 19.58 9.24 -5.32
CA LEU A 188 19.14 8.35 -6.39
C LEU A 188 20.19 8.36 -7.50
N GLN A 189 20.61 7.17 -7.92
CA GLN A 189 21.48 6.97 -9.07
C GLN A 189 20.67 6.41 -10.22
N PHE A 190 21.03 6.81 -11.44
CA PHE A 190 20.33 6.42 -12.65
C PHE A 190 21.29 5.68 -13.57
N GLN A 191 20.76 4.73 -14.31
CA GLN A 191 21.48 3.96 -15.31
C GLN A 191 20.71 4.02 -16.61
N GLY A 192 21.40 4.20 -17.74
CA GLY A 192 20.76 4.14 -19.05
C GLY A 192 20.17 2.74 -19.29
N PHE A 193 18.89 2.67 -19.65
CA PHE A 193 18.17 1.40 -19.83
C PHE A 193 18.85 0.49 -20.86
N LEU A 194 19.31 1.06 -21.98
CA LEU A 194 20.00 0.32 -23.04
C LEU A 194 21.50 0.18 -22.81
N SER A 195 22.14 1.20 -22.25
CA SER A 195 23.61 1.24 -22.12
C SER A 195 24.11 0.47 -20.90
N GLY A 196 23.30 0.34 -19.85
CA GLY A 196 23.76 -0.17 -18.56
C GLY A 196 24.83 0.72 -17.91
N ALA A 197 25.08 1.93 -18.42
CA ALA A 197 26.05 2.85 -17.84
C ALA A 197 25.37 3.73 -16.80
N ILE A 198 26.05 3.98 -15.67
CA ILE A 198 25.59 4.90 -14.64
C ILE A 198 25.70 6.33 -15.18
N GLU A 199 24.59 7.07 -15.13
CA GLU A 199 24.55 8.49 -15.47
C GLU A 199 24.70 9.38 -14.24
N GLU A 200 25.95 9.70 -13.91
CA GLU A 200 26.31 10.52 -12.76
C GLU A 200 25.61 11.90 -12.79
N LYS A 201 25.37 12.46 -13.98
CA LYS A 201 24.72 13.76 -14.17
C LYS A 201 23.26 13.81 -13.71
N LEU A 202 22.60 12.66 -13.59
CA LEU A 202 21.22 12.55 -13.14
C LEU A 202 21.12 12.27 -11.63
N THR A 203 22.25 12.11 -10.95
CA THR A 203 22.26 11.82 -9.51
C THR A 203 21.59 12.94 -8.73
N THR A 204 20.62 12.60 -7.88
CA THR A 204 19.89 13.59 -7.06
C THR A 204 20.70 14.01 -5.83
N VAL A 205 20.22 15.02 -5.11
CA VAL A 205 20.62 15.18 -3.69
C VAL A 205 20.14 13.97 -2.87
N PRO A 206 20.67 13.76 -1.65
CA PRO A 206 20.20 12.69 -0.79
C PRO A 206 18.71 12.81 -0.47
N VAL A 207 17.93 11.80 -0.86
CA VAL A 207 16.49 11.70 -0.57
C VAL A 207 16.21 10.54 0.37
N MET A 208 15.10 10.61 1.09
CA MET A 208 14.63 9.49 1.88
C MET A 208 14.19 8.33 0.98
N LYS A 209 14.65 7.12 1.30
CA LYS A 209 14.25 5.85 0.67
C LYS A 209 13.70 4.92 1.75
N LEU A 210 12.49 4.41 1.53
CA LEU A 210 11.93 3.31 2.31
C LEU A 210 12.16 2.00 1.56
N TRP A 211 12.98 1.14 2.15
CA TRP A 211 13.28 -0.18 1.61
C TRP A 211 12.22 -1.20 2.01
N LEU A 212 11.71 -1.93 1.02
CA LEU A 212 10.66 -2.92 1.17
C LEU A 212 11.16 -4.25 0.60
N ASN A 213 10.92 -5.33 1.33
CA ASN A 213 11.07 -6.68 0.81
C ASN A 213 9.69 -7.27 0.49
N PHE A 214 9.50 -7.69 -0.75
CA PHE A 214 8.33 -8.40 -1.23
C PHE A 214 8.69 -9.86 -1.47
N LYS A 215 7.89 -10.78 -0.95
CA LYS A 215 8.01 -12.21 -1.25
C LYS A 215 6.73 -12.71 -1.89
N ASN A 216 6.83 -13.27 -3.09
CA ASN A 216 5.70 -13.91 -3.75
C ASN A 216 5.39 -15.25 -3.05
N VAL A 217 4.17 -15.38 -2.52
CA VAL A 217 3.67 -16.61 -1.88
C VAL A 217 2.54 -17.26 -2.66
N ALA A 218 2.29 -16.80 -3.90
CA ALA A 218 1.45 -17.50 -4.85
C ALA A 218 1.99 -18.90 -5.14
N VAL A 219 1.10 -19.83 -5.51
CA VAL A 219 1.48 -21.24 -5.74
C VAL A 219 2.03 -21.44 -7.15
N ASN A 220 1.43 -20.82 -8.16
CA ASN A 220 1.62 -21.23 -9.55
C ASN A 220 1.64 -20.06 -10.55
N TYR A 221 1.77 -18.83 -10.09
CA TYR A 221 1.84 -17.69 -10.99
C TYR A 221 2.83 -16.64 -10.50
N ALA A 222 3.41 -15.95 -11.48
CA ALA A 222 4.39 -14.91 -11.26
C ALA A 222 3.75 -13.55 -11.50
N PHE A 223 4.18 -12.54 -10.75
CA PHE A 223 3.74 -11.17 -10.96
C PHE A 223 4.76 -10.20 -10.39
N SER A 224 4.69 -8.93 -10.82
CA SER A 224 5.49 -7.86 -10.22
C SER A 224 4.69 -7.18 -9.11
N PRO A 225 5.13 -7.26 -7.83
CA PRO A 225 4.45 -6.59 -6.73
C PRO A 225 4.45 -5.07 -6.88
N CYS A 226 5.46 -4.49 -7.54
CA CYS A 226 5.60 -3.05 -7.62
C CYS A 226 6.33 -2.64 -8.91
N ASP A 227 5.82 -1.61 -9.59
CA ASP A 227 6.45 -0.99 -10.76
C ASP A 227 6.47 0.53 -10.63
N ALA A 228 7.18 1.20 -11.54
CA ALA A 228 7.33 2.65 -11.49
C ALA A 228 5.98 3.38 -11.59
N GLY A 229 5.02 2.79 -12.34
CA GLY A 229 3.64 3.25 -12.43
C GLY A 229 2.96 3.31 -11.05
N LEU A 230 2.98 2.23 -10.27
CA LEU A 230 2.37 2.20 -8.93
C LEU A 230 3.15 3.02 -7.90
N MET A 231 4.48 3.04 -7.99
CA MET A 231 5.33 3.80 -7.07
C MET A 231 5.16 5.32 -7.23
N SER A 232 4.83 5.77 -8.44
CA SER A 232 4.85 7.18 -8.83
C SER A 232 3.52 7.70 -9.37
N ASN A 233 2.44 6.90 -9.28
CA ASN A 233 1.16 7.28 -9.89
C ASN A 233 0.62 8.57 -9.27
N ARG A 234 0.38 9.56 -10.12
CA ARG A 234 -0.16 10.86 -9.71
C ARG A 234 -1.13 11.44 -10.71
N SER A 235 -2.09 12.22 -10.20
CA SER A 235 -3.06 12.96 -10.99
C SER A 235 -3.19 14.39 -10.44
N PRO A 236 -2.96 15.45 -11.24
CA PRO A 236 -2.47 15.42 -12.62
C PRO A 236 -1.10 14.77 -12.75
N ALA A 237 -0.80 14.23 -13.94
CA ALA A 237 0.55 13.78 -14.28
C ALA A 237 1.54 14.95 -14.10
N ASP A 238 2.75 14.64 -13.67
CA ASP A 238 3.85 15.60 -13.46
C ASP A 238 3.70 16.66 -12.36
N SER A 239 2.50 16.87 -11.81
CA SER A 239 2.26 17.85 -10.74
C SER A 239 3.03 17.49 -9.46
N LYS A 240 3.68 18.50 -8.86
CA LYS A 240 4.40 18.42 -7.58
C LYS A 240 3.63 19.07 -6.43
N ASP A 241 2.40 19.50 -6.70
CA ASP A 241 1.63 20.34 -5.79
C ASP A 241 1.09 19.52 -4.62
N ALA A 242 0.84 20.18 -3.48
CA ALA A 242 0.19 19.51 -2.34
C ALA A 242 -1.19 18.93 -2.71
N ALA A 243 -1.87 19.53 -3.70
CA ALA A 243 -3.17 19.10 -4.21
C ALA A 243 -3.10 17.87 -5.14
N THR A 244 -1.90 17.46 -5.57
CA THR A 244 -1.73 16.31 -6.47
C THR A 244 -2.25 15.04 -5.81
N PHE A 245 -3.13 14.33 -6.49
CA PHE A 245 -3.62 13.04 -6.03
C PHE A 245 -2.55 11.98 -6.26
N ALA A 246 -2.18 11.27 -5.19
CA ALA A 246 -1.27 10.13 -5.24
C ALA A 246 -1.63 9.19 -4.10
N ASN A 247 -1.54 7.88 -4.36
CA ASN A 247 -1.83 6.86 -3.36
C ASN A 247 -0.59 6.41 -2.59
N THR A 248 0.60 6.69 -3.11
CA THR A 248 1.88 6.44 -2.45
C THR A 248 2.52 7.79 -2.11
N PHE A 249 2.72 8.07 -0.83
CA PHE A 249 3.26 9.34 -0.34
C PHE A 249 3.77 9.21 1.09
N LEU A 250 4.69 10.11 1.45
CA LEU A 250 5.19 10.27 2.81
C LEU A 250 4.39 11.37 3.53
N THR A 251 4.01 11.13 4.77
CA THR A 251 3.43 12.11 5.67
C THR A 251 4.36 12.30 6.86
N ILE A 252 4.68 13.55 7.15
CA ILE A 252 5.56 13.97 8.23
C ILE A 252 4.69 14.70 9.26
N GLY A 253 4.71 14.25 10.51
CA GLY A 253 3.91 14.88 11.56
C GLY A 253 4.53 14.77 12.95
N ILE A 254 4.19 15.71 13.82
CA ILE A 254 4.53 15.68 15.24
C ILE A 254 3.30 15.14 16.00
N PRO A 255 3.44 14.16 16.92
CA PRO A 255 2.33 13.50 17.59
C PRO A 255 1.53 14.38 18.58
N SER A 256 1.73 15.70 18.60
CA SER A 256 0.96 16.63 19.43
C SER A 256 0.07 17.48 18.54
N GLY A 257 -1.24 17.39 18.78
CA GLY A 257 -2.31 17.96 17.97
C GLY A 257 -2.11 19.43 17.59
N ASP A 258 -2.66 19.76 16.42
CA ASP A 258 -2.73 21.09 15.78
C ASP A 258 -1.53 21.59 14.95
N PHE A 259 -0.48 20.80 14.71
CA PHE A 259 0.57 21.18 13.76
C PHE A 259 0.53 20.43 12.42
N ALA A 260 0.84 21.18 11.35
CA ALA A 260 0.74 20.82 9.95
C ALA A 260 1.42 19.47 9.65
N THR A 261 0.63 18.51 9.18
CA THR A 261 1.16 17.31 8.53
C THR A 261 1.69 17.69 7.16
N THR A 262 2.99 17.60 6.94
CA THR A 262 3.57 17.83 5.62
C THR A 262 3.47 16.55 4.82
N ARG A 263 2.72 16.61 3.71
CA ARG A 263 2.65 15.53 2.72
C ARG A 263 3.74 15.74 1.67
N ARG A 264 4.50 14.68 1.38
CA ARG A 264 5.52 14.62 0.33
C ARG A 264 5.21 13.52 -0.65
N LEU A 265 5.27 13.86 -1.94
CA LEU A 265 5.08 12.89 -3.00
C LEU A 265 6.33 12.01 -3.14
N ASN A 266 6.15 10.85 -3.77
CA ASN A 266 7.27 10.06 -4.20
C ASN A 266 7.99 10.70 -5.39
N PHE A 267 9.25 10.31 -5.59
CA PHE A 267 9.99 10.63 -6.79
C PHE A 267 9.23 10.13 -8.02
N LEU A 268 8.98 11.01 -8.99
CA LEU A 268 8.33 10.60 -10.23
C LEU A 268 9.32 9.87 -11.12
N HIS A 269 9.13 8.56 -11.26
CA HIS A 269 9.74 7.79 -12.31
C HIS A 269 8.68 7.36 -13.32
N THR A 270 8.79 7.85 -14.56
CA THR A 270 7.83 7.54 -15.62
C THR A 270 8.16 6.20 -16.28
N MET A 271 7.13 5.48 -16.73
CA MET A 271 7.29 4.16 -17.38
C MET A 271 7.98 4.23 -18.75
N ASP A 272 8.01 5.41 -19.37
CA ASP A 272 8.64 5.70 -20.66
C ASP A 272 10.07 6.29 -20.51
N SER A 273 10.61 6.31 -19.28
CA SER A 273 11.96 6.80 -19.04
C SER A 273 13.01 5.91 -19.72
N ASN A 274 13.99 6.53 -20.39
CA ASN A 274 15.16 5.84 -20.92
C ASN A 274 16.20 5.48 -19.84
N PHE A 275 15.89 5.79 -18.58
CA PHE A 275 16.76 5.53 -17.44
C PHE A 275 16.04 4.63 -16.46
N VAL A 276 16.80 3.87 -15.68
CA VAL A 276 16.30 3.09 -14.54
C VAL A 276 16.97 3.58 -13.26
N ILE A 277 16.22 3.55 -12.16
CA ILE A 277 16.79 3.87 -10.85
C ILE A 277 17.54 2.64 -10.33
N VAL A 278 18.83 2.83 -10.04
CA VAL A 278 19.73 1.76 -9.58
C VAL A 278 19.21 1.16 -8.27
N GLY A 279 19.08 -0.17 -8.24
CA GLY A 279 18.64 -0.93 -7.06
C GLY A 279 17.14 -0.89 -6.78
N GLN A 280 16.34 -0.11 -7.54
CA GLN A 280 14.89 -0.14 -7.36
C GLN A 280 14.26 -1.40 -7.99
N GLU A 281 14.85 -1.94 -9.06
CA GLU A 281 14.35 -3.15 -9.74
C GLU A 281 12.83 -3.09 -10.04
N SER A 282 12.32 -1.90 -10.38
CA SER A 282 10.89 -1.67 -10.58
C SER A 282 10.36 -2.53 -11.73
N GLY A 283 9.22 -3.18 -11.52
CA GLY A 283 8.60 -4.03 -12.55
C GLY A 283 9.18 -5.45 -12.62
N LYS A 284 10.17 -5.80 -11.79
CA LYS A 284 10.67 -7.18 -11.72
C LYS A 284 9.52 -8.13 -11.38
N ILE A 285 9.41 -9.18 -12.17
CA ILE A 285 8.44 -10.26 -11.98
C ILE A 285 9.03 -11.26 -11.01
N LEU A 286 8.27 -11.64 -9.98
CA LEU A 286 8.65 -12.65 -9.00
C LEU A 286 7.94 -13.96 -9.27
N LEU A 287 8.70 -15.03 -9.44
CA LEU A 287 8.17 -16.40 -9.45
C LEU A 287 7.67 -16.79 -8.04
N PRO A 288 6.81 -17.82 -7.94
CA PRO A 288 6.45 -18.41 -6.65
C PRO A 288 7.65 -18.67 -5.73
N GLY A 289 7.61 -18.11 -4.51
CA GLY A 289 8.66 -18.25 -3.50
C GLY A 289 9.80 -17.23 -3.60
N GLU A 290 9.94 -16.52 -4.72
CA GLU A 290 10.98 -15.50 -4.90
C GLU A 290 10.73 -14.25 -4.07
N SER A 291 11.81 -13.52 -3.79
CA SER A 291 11.77 -12.27 -3.06
C SER A 291 12.50 -11.14 -3.80
N LEU A 292 12.03 -9.91 -3.60
CA LEU A 292 12.58 -8.69 -4.15
C LEU A 292 12.76 -7.67 -3.04
N THR A 293 13.97 -7.14 -2.92
CA THR A 293 14.22 -5.95 -2.11
C THR A 293 14.26 -4.75 -3.04
N THR A 294 13.38 -3.79 -2.80
CA THR A 294 13.21 -2.56 -3.60
C THR A 294 13.04 -1.38 -2.66
N PHE A 295 12.90 -0.17 -3.19
CA PHE A 295 12.57 1.00 -2.39
C PHE A 295 11.60 1.94 -3.09
N VAL A 296 10.85 2.68 -2.29
CA VAL A 296 10.17 3.91 -2.70
C VAL A 296 10.98 5.09 -2.19
N ALA A 297 11.07 6.16 -2.99
CA ALA A 297 11.84 7.34 -2.65
C ALA A 297 10.93 8.57 -2.61
N GLU A 298 11.18 9.49 -1.69
CA GLU A 298 10.51 10.80 -1.71
C GLU A 298 11.00 11.62 -2.91
N SER A 299 10.18 12.55 -3.40
CA SER A 299 10.62 13.51 -4.39
C SER A 299 11.67 14.44 -3.79
N ASP A 300 12.65 14.82 -4.61
CA ASP A 300 13.59 15.89 -4.28
C ASP A 300 12.79 17.15 -3.90
N ALA A 301 12.88 17.55 -2.63
CA ALA A 301 12.16 18.65 -2.06
C ALA A 301 13.17 19.68 -1.56
N ASP A 302 12.96 20.95 -1.93
CA ASP A 302 13.87 22.06 -1.61
C ASP A 302 14.04 22.29 -0.10
N ASP A 303 13.11 21.78 0.71
CA ASP A 303 13.16 21.85 2.17
C ASP A 303 13.84 20.61 2.75
N ASP A 304 15.01 20.79 3.34
CA ASP A 304 15.73 19.71 4.01
C ASP A 304 15.00 19.35 5.32
N VAL A 305 14.13 18.34 5.28
CA VAL A 305 13.54 17.79 6.51
C VAL A 305 14.65 17.07 7.24
N HIS A 306 14.99 17.63 8.41
CA HIS A 306 15.84 17.01 9.39
C HIS A 306 14.96 16.23 10.36
N PRO A 307 14.83 14.91 10.19
CA PRO A 307 14.10 14.08 11.13
C PRO A 307 14.72 14.25 12.53
N ASP A 308 13.95 14.76 13.49
CA ASP A 308 14.30 14.61 14.90
C ASP A 308 13.72 13.30 15.45
N ASP A 309 14.23 12.82 16.58
CA ASP A 309 13.75 11.57 17.21
C ASP A 309 12.25 11.61 17.58
N LYS A 310 11.64 12.80 17.61
CA LYS A 310 10.23 13.03 17.98
C LYS A 310 9.31 13.08 16.77
N THR A 311 9.86 13.23 15.57
CA THR A 311 9.12 13.31 14.34
C THR A 311 8.59 11.92 14.02
N THR A 312 7.28 11.83 13.83
CA THR A 312 6.62 10.61 13.41
C THR A 312 6.35 10.69 11.92
N PHE A 313 6.68 9.61 11.23
CA PHE A 313 6.48 9.48 9.81
C PHE A 313 5.49 8.36 9.51
N PHE A 314 4.69 8.58 8.48
CA PHE A 314 3.83 7.58 7.88
C PHE A 314 4.07 7.56 6.38
N TRP A 315 4.55 6.44 5.86
CA TRP A 315 4.67 6.25 4.41
C TRP A 315 3.54 5.35 3.93
N ARG A 316 2.64 5.90 3.14
CA ARG A 316 1.61 5.10 2.48
C ARG A 316 2.18 4.51 1.20
N VAL A 317 1.98 3.22 0.99
CA VAL A 317 2.50 2.49 -0.17
C VAL A 317 1.42 1.68 -0.86
N GLN A 318 1.23 1.95 -2.16
CA GLN A 318 0.41 1.12 -3.05
C GLN A 318 1.26 0.07 -3.74
N PHE A 319 0.82 -1.19 -3.72
CA PHE A 319 1.47 -2.29 -4.41
C PHE A 319 0.45 -3.35 -4.86
N ARG A 320 0.86 -4.27 -5.74
CA ARG A 320 0.07 -5.43 -6.18
C ARG A 320 0.17 -6.55 -5.16
N LYS A 321 -0.99 -7.01 -4.68
CA LYS A 321 -1.13 -8.18 -3.79
C LYS A 321 -1.39 -9.50 -4.53
N GLY A 322 -1.43 -9.49 -5.86
CA GLY A 322 -1.70 -10.66 -6.68
C GLY A 322 -2.26 -10.28 -8.04
N VAL A 323 -2.80 -11.26 -8.77
CA VAL A 323 -3.38 -11.09 -10.10
C VAL A 323 -4.76 -11.73 -10.14
N ASN A 324 -5.74 -11.05 -10.75
CA ASN A 324 -7.02 -11.66 -11.05
C ASN A 324 -6.81 -12.64 -12.22
N LEU A 325 -6.96 -13.94 -11.97
CA LEU A 325 -6.65 -14.99 -12.95
C LEU A 325 -7.59 -15.00 -14.16
N SER A 326 -8.77 -14.40 -14.06
CA SER A 326 -9.72 -14.32 -15.17
C SER A 326 -9.42 -13.17 -16.12
N SER A 327 -9.04 -12.00 -15.60
CA SER A 327 -8.75 -10.81 -16.42
C SER A 327 -7.26 -10.59 -16.68
N GLY A 328 -6.37 -11.26 -15.94
CA GLY A 328 -4.93 -11.00 -15.93
C GLY A 328 -4.55 -9.68 -15.25
N SER A 329 -5.50 -8.96 -14.65
CA SER A 329 -5.26 -7.64 -14.06
C SER A 329 -4.60 -7.75 -12.69
N GLY A 330 -3.63 -6.88 -12.42
CA GLY A 330 -3.01 -6.79 -11.10
C GLY A 330 -3.99 -6.28 -10.04
N VAL A 331 -4.08 -6.97 -8.91
CA VAL A 331 -4.93 -6.55 -7.78
C VAL A 331 -4.06 -5.76 -6.81
N THR A 332 -4.43 -4.51 -6.51
CA THR A 332 -3.62 -3.63 -5.64
C THR A 332 -4.19 -3.50 -4.23
N THR A 333 -3.34 -3.08 -3.29
CA THR A 333 -3.72 -2.71 -1.92
C THR A 333 -2.81 -1.59 -1.42
N LEU A 334 -3.13 -1.03 -0.24
CA LEU A 334 -2.40 0.05 0.42
C LEU A 334 -1.95 -0.37 1.81
N ILE A 335 -0.73 -0.02 2.19
CA ILE A 335 -0.22 -0.14 3.57
C ILE A 335 0.32 1.20 4.06
N ASP A 336 0.30 1.41 5.37
CA ASP A 336 0.94 2.54 6.04
C ASP A 336 2.12 2.01 6.86
N ILE A 337 3.32 2.50 6.58
CA ILE A 337 4.52 2.18 7.34
C ILE A 337 4.76 3.31 8.35
N LYS A 338 4.71 2.99 9.64
CA LYS A 338 4.97 3.93 10.72
C LYS A 338 6.41 3.81 11.23
N PHE A 339 7.11 4.93 11.30
CA PHE A 339 8.47 5.03 11.83
C PHE A 339 8.72 6.40 12.48
N SER A 340 9.86 6.52 13.15
CA SER A 340 10.35 7.74 13.81
C SER A 340 11.62 8.24 13.15
N GLY A 341 12.03 9.49 13.44
CA GLY A 341 13.29 10.02 12.93
C GLY A 341 14.52 9.21 13.33
N ALA A 342 14.48 8.58 14.51
CA ALA A 342 15.56 7.71 15.00
C ALA A 342 15.79 6.45 14.13
N ASP A 343 14.80 6.07 13.30
CA ASP A 343 14.89 4.91 12.43
C ASP A 343 15.59 5.20 11.08
N VAL A 344 15.90 6.47 10.80
CA VAL A 344 16.52 6.89 9.54
C VAL A 344 18.02 6.68 9.60
N ALA A 345 18.52 5.66 8.88
CA ALA A 345 19.95 5.48 8.73
C ALA A 345 20.52 6.56 7.79
N THR A 346 21.49 7.32 8.30
CA THR A 346 22.33 8.20 7.48
C THR A 346 23.50 7.37 6.94
N SER A 347 23.68 7.33 5.62
CA SER A 347 24.92 6.84 5.04
C SER A 347 26.01 7.86 5.38
N GLY A 348 26.95 7.47 6.24
CA GLY A 348 28.13 8.27 6.58
C GLY A 348 29.14 8.34 5.44
#